data_AF-A0A1S3IEA4-F1
#
_entry.id   AF-A0A1S3IEA4-F1
#
_cell.length_a   1.000
_cell.length_b   1.000
_cell.length_c   1.000
_cell.angle_alpha   90.00
_cell.angle_beta   90.00
_cell.angle_gamma   90.00
#
_symmetry.space_group_name_H-M   'P 1'
#
loop_
_entity.id
_entity.type
_entity.pdbx_description
1 polymer ?
#
loop_
_entity_poly.entity_id
_entity_poly.type
_entity_poly.pdbx_seq_one_letter_code
_entity_poly.pdbx_strand_id
1 'polypeptide(L)'
;MKETKSAVVNIPDVTCAIMEKILEFAYTSDAKISENEVEHLLPIADRFQMDGLVTKCCRYAVSSLQPENCVGIWNFAKLFNFVNLAETVFRYILNNFTEVCKHEEMMGLDLECFEEIISDDRLNVKSEQEVFNAIVSWISHQDLSDQNKGKLGEKLLLNVRFGLCDPDLIHRIIRMPLVRQHPALVNLLDSAIYHQAEAYVKEYAKPLSHTLPTTRLKCMFRPRVPSSLVFAIGGWSEGSPTAQFEAYDVRADCWFSHIKLEDRDYPRAYHAVVTLHNKIYVMGGYNGKRYYNTMRCFDPASKTWSEKVPMYTKRCYVIAGVVSDCIYACGGYEPGTPDPVGRLRTVEKYDLLTERWSFVSDMLCERSDGGAAELNGKLYVVGGFNGESCLNSTERYDPVTDQWSLLPTMNHPRSGTGLAAVNNMLVAIGGYDDVSQTRRKCGEKYDPRTHKWTLISTMKEARSNFATVVLEGSVYVIGGFNGQNTMSSVEKYDMETKRWEEVGVLNFHRSGLGACVVVGLGNAAEFTYTGKYGKRNRRRHSNITHRNTWMRNRRK
;
A
#
# COMPACT_ATOMS: atom_id res chain seq x y z
N MET A 1 35.94 27.16 -33.77
CA MET A 1 35.86 25.70 -33.82
C MET A 1 36.47 25.23 -35.14
N LYS A 2 37.25 24.15 -35.18
CA LYS A 2 37.79 23.62 -36.45
C LYS A 2 36.64 23.14 -37.35
N GLU A 3 35.51 22.76 -36.74
CA GLU A 3 34.27 22.34 -37.41
C GLU A 3 33.63 23.46 -38.23
N THR A 4 33.78 24.74 -37.85
CA THR A 4 33.10 25.86 -38.51
C THR A 4 33.59 26.14 -39.94
N LYS A 5 34.70 25.51 -40.34
CA LYS A 5 35.30 25.61 -41.68
C LYS A 5 35.25 24.29 -42.46
N SER A 6 34.67 23.24 -41.88
CA SER A 6 34.60 21.90 -42.49
C SER A 6 33.22 21.67 -43.11
N ALA A 7 33.17 21.25 -44.37
CA ALA A 7 31.91 20.89 -45.03
C ALA A 7 31.30 19.59 -44.50
N VAL A 8 32.11 18.76 -43.84
CA VAL A 8 31.71 17.48 -43.23
C VAL A 8 32.20 17.48 -41.78
N VAL A 9 31.28 17.17 -40.86
CA VAL A 9 31.57 16.98 -39.43
C VAL A 9 31.28 15.52 -39.11
N ASN A 10 32.30 14.79 -38.68
CA ASN A 10 32.14 13.40 -38.23
C ASN A 10 31.74 13.38 -36.75
N ILE A 11 30.64 12.71 -36.43
CA ILE A 11 30.14 12.57 -35.07
C ILE A 11 30.34 11.09 -34.69
N PRO A 12 31.39 10.77 -33.91
CA PRO A 12 31.68 9.39 -33.55
C PRO A 12 30.57 8.79 -32.69
N ASP A 13 30.36 7.49 -32.86
CA ASP A 13 29.40 6.65 -32.11
C ASP A 13 27.92 7.00 -32.34
N VAL A 14 27.59 7.72 -33.43
CA VAL A 14 26.20 8.00 -33.82
C VAL A 14 25.91 7.41 -35.19
N THR A 15 24.97 6.46 -35.23
CA THR A 15 24.53 5.84 -36.49
C THR A 15 23.62 6.78 -37.29
N CYS A 16 23.51 6.56 -38.59
CA CYS A 16 22.62 7.34 -39.48
C CYS A 16 21.17 7.34 -38.95
N ALA A 17 20.66 6.18 -38.53
CA ALA A 17 19.31 6.03 -38.01
C ALA A 17 19.06 6.87 -36.75
N ILE A 18 20.01 6.92 -35.82
CA ILE A 18 19.88 7.74 -34.60
C ILE A 18 19.93 9.22 -34.94
N MET A 19 20.83 9.62 -35.85
CA MET A 19 20.93 11.01 -36.30
C MET A 19 19.64 11.48 -37.00
N GLU A 20 19.03 10.62 -37.80
CA GLU A 20 17.73 10.90 -38.43
C GLU A 20 16.66 11.20 -37.37
N LYS A 21 16.62 10.46 -36.26
CA LYS A 21 15.67 10.69 -35.15
C LYS A 21 15.94 12.00 -34.41
N ILE A 22 17.21 12.30 -34.18
CA ILE A 22 17.64 13.57 -33.59
C ILE A 22 17.17 14.74 -34.46
N LEU A 23 17.35 14.64 -35.78
CA LEU A 23 16.92 15.65 -36.74
C LEU A 23 15.38 15.71 -36.85
N GLU A 24 14.70 14.56 -36.91
CA GLU A 24 13.22 14.46 -36.92
C GLU A 24 12.64 15.23 -35.74
N PHE A 25 13.16 14.99 -34.53
CA PHE A 25 12.73 15.70 -33.33
C PHE A 25 13.10 17.18 -33.38
N ALA A 26 14.30 17.53 -33.85
CA ALA A 26 14.72 18.94 -33.95
C ALA A 26 13.81 19.77 -34.86
N TYR A 27 13.32 19.19 -35.96
CA TYR A 27 12.45 19.89 -36.91
C TYR A 27 10.96 19.80 -36.58
N THR A 28 10.50 18.71 -35.97
CA THR A 28 9.06 18.46 -35.78
C THR A 28 8.60 18.52 -34.33
N SER A 29 9.53 18.59 -33.37
CA SER A 29 9.27 18.38 -31.93
C SER A 29 8.64 17.01 -31.60
N ASP A 30 8.70 16.07 -32.54
CA ASP A 30 8.20 14.71 -32.38
C ASP A 30 9.17 13.70 -33.00
N ALA A 31 9.19 12.49 -32.46
CA ALA A 31 9.96 11.38 -33.00
C ALA A 31 9.35 10.06 -32.53
N LYS A 32 9.14 9.12 -33.44
CA LYS A 32 8.72 7.75 -33.08
C LYS A 32 9.92 7.00 -32.49
N ILE A 33 9.74 6.46 -31.29
CA ILE A 33 10.77 5.75 -30.52
C ILE A 33 10.36 4.27 -30.45
N SER A 34 11.29 3.36 -30.72
CA SER A 34 11.13 1.91 -30.50
C SER A 34 12.07 1.39 -29.40
N GLU A 35 11.82 0.18 -28.90
CA GLU A 35 12.54 -0.43 -27.78
C GLU A 35 14.06 -0.53 -28.00
N ASN A 36 14.48 -1.05 -29.16
CA ASN A 36 15.88 -1.24 -29.51
C ASN A 36 16.62 0.10 -29.75
N GLU A 37 15.90 1.19 -29.95
CA GLU A 37 16.50 2.50 -30.25
C GLU A 37 16.70 3.34 -28.99
N VAL A 38 15.94 3.11 -27.91
CA VAL A 38 15.97 3.96 -26.70
C VAL A 38 17.35 3.95 -26.06
N GLU A 39 17.97 2.78 -25.94
CA GLU A 39 19.29 2.61 -25.33
C GLU A 39 20.37 3.41 -26.05
N HIS A 40 20.28 3.53 -27.38
CA HIS A 40 21.25 4.28 -28.17
C HIS A 40 20.86 5.76 -28.33
N LEU A 41 19.57 6.06 -28.47
CA LEU A 41 19.06 7.41 -28.70
C LEU A 41 19.18 8.29 -27.45
N LEU A 42 18.88 7.75 -26.27
CA LEU A 42 18.82 8.52 -25.02
C LEU A 42 20.17 9.17 -24.63
N PRO A 43 21.32 8.47 -24.64
CA PRO A 43 22.62 9.10 -24.33
C PRO A 43 23.03 10.13 -25.36
N ILE A 44 22.63 9.94 -26.62
CA ILE A 44 22.93 10.86 -27.72
C ILE A 44 22.07 12.11 -27.61
N ALA A 45 20.77 11.97 -27.31
CA ALA A 45 19.88 13.10 -27.05
C ALA A 45 20.36 13.97 -25.88
N ASP A 46 20.85 13.35 -24.80
CA ASP A 46 21.49 14.06 -23.68
C ASP A 46 22.77 14.80 -24.10
N ARG A 47 23.63 14.13 -24.89
CA ARG A 47 24.85 14.74 -25.46
C ARG A 47 24.53 15.97 -26.32
N PHE A 48 23.43 15.94 -27.08
CA PHE A 48 22.94 17.07 -27.88
C PHE A 48 22.08 18.07 -27.10
N GLN A 49 21.87 17.86 -25.79
CA GLN A 49 21.08 18.73 -24.91
C GLN A 49 19.61 18.88 -25.36
N MET A 50 19.02 17.80 -25.86
CA MET A 50 17.63 17.76 -26.30
C MET A 50 16.70 17.26 -25.19
N ASP A 51 16.46 18.11 -24.18
CA ASP A 51 15.71 17.75 -22.96
C ASP A 51 14.32 17.15 -23.23
N GLY A 52 13.63 17.65 -24.27
CA GLY A 52 12.32 17.13 -24.67
C GLY A 52 12.39 15.69 -25.17
N LEU A 53 13.42 15.35 -25.93
CA LEU A 53 13.64 13.99 -26.44
C LEU A 53 14.14 13.06 -25.33
N VAL A 54 15.04 13.53 -24.47
CA VAL A 54 15.47 12.81 -23.25
C VAL A 54 14.26 12.44 -22.39
N THR A 55 13.38 13.41 -22.13
CA THR A 55 12.14 13.20 -21.36
C THR A 55 11.24 12.16 -22.03
N LYS A 56 11.13 12.21 -23.36
CA LYS A 56 10.32 11.27 -24.13
C LYS A 56 10.89 9.84 -24.08
N CYS A 57 12.20 9.68 -24.25
CA CYS A 57 12.91 8.41 -24.12
C CYS A 57 12.79 7.83 -22.70
N CYS A 58 13.00 8.64 -21.66
CA CYS A 58 12.81 8.21 -20.27
C CYS A 58 11.37 7.75 -20.00
N ARG A 59 10.36 8.48 -20.51
CA ARG A 59 8.95 8.10 -20.38
C ARG A 59 8.67 6.77 -21.07
N TYR A 60 9.21 6.56 -22.27
CA TYR A 60 9.10 5.30 -22.99
C TYR A 60 9.71 4.16 -22.17
N ALA A 61 10.95 4.32 -21.70
CA ALA A 61 11.65 3.31 -20.89
C ALA A 61 10.87 2.91 -19.63
N VAL A 62 10.24 3.88 -18.94
CA VAL A 62 9.38 3.60 -17.78
C VAL A 62 8.10 2.86 -18.18
N SER A 63 7.49 3.21 -19.32
CA SER A 63 6.27 2.54 -19.81
C SER A 63 6.51 1.12 -20.32
N SER A 64 7.75 0.77 -20.69
CA SER A 64 8.14 -0.55 -21.17
C SER A 64 8.76 -1.45 -20.09
N LEU A 65 8.68 -1.05 -18.81
CA LEU A 65 9.24 -1.83 -17.71
C LEU A 65 8.54 -3.18 -17.53
N GLN A 66 9.34 -4.25 -17.58
CA GLN A 66 8.94 -5.62 -17.33
C GLN A 66 9.93 -6.27 -16.36
N PRO A 67 9.54 -7.34 -15.63
CA PRO A 67 10.45 -8.06 -14.75
C PRO A 67 11.74 -8.53 -15.45
N GLU A 68 11.66 -8.82 -16.74
CA GLU A 68 12.74 -9.35 -17.59
C GLU A 68 13.80 -8.31 -17.96
N ASN A 69 13.44 -7.02 -18.12
CA ASN A 69 14.31 -5.97 -18.69
C ASN A 69 14.68 -4.86 -17.70
N CYS A 70 14.03 -4.83 -16.53
CA CYS A 70 14.16 -3.71 -15.60
C CYS A 70 15.58 -3.58 -15.01
N VAL A 71 16.31 -4.69 -14.88
CA VAL A 71 17.67 -4.70 -14.35
C VAL A 71 18.65 -4.10 -15.38
N GLY A 72 18.51 -4.47 -16.66
CA GLY A 72 19.25 -3.88 -17.77
C GLY A 72 19.03 -2.36 -17.87
N ILE A 73 17.76 -1.93 -17.84
CA ILE A 73 17.40 -0.50 -17.89
C ILE A 73 17.97 0.25 -16.67
N TRP A 74 17.97 -0.37 -15.49
CA TRP A 74 18.54 0.24 -14.28
C TRP A 74 20.06 0.42 -14.38
N ASN A 75 20.78 -0.62 -14.82
CA ASN A 75 22.23 -0.55 -15.04
C ASN A 75 22.60 0.49 -16.09
N PHE A 76 21.85 0.52 -17.19
CA PHE A 76 21.98 1.55 -18.23
C PHE A 76 21.79 2.96 -17.66
N ALA A 77 20.72 3.19 -16.89
CA ALA A 77 20.43 4.48 -16.30
C ALA A 77 21.52 4.91 -15.29
N LYS A 78 22.09 3.97 -14.53
CA LYS A 78 23.24 4.23 -13.64
C LYS A 78 24.50 4.57 -14.44
N LEU A 79 24.80 3.84 -15.51
CA LEU A 79 25.98 4.05 -16.35
C LEU A 79 26.01 5.45 -16.97
N PHE A 80 24.87 5.93 -17.48
CA PHE A 80 24.73 7.26 -18.08
C PHE A 80 24.29 8.35 -17.10
N ASN A 81 24.19 8.04 -15.80
CA ASN A 81 23.83 8.97 -14.73
C ASN A 81 22.45 9.65 -14.89
N PHE A 82 21.49 8.92 -15.46
CA PHE A 82 20.08 9.34 -15.51
C PHE A 82 19.39 9.06 -14.17
N VAL A 83 19.72 9.87 -13.15
CA VAL A 83 19.34 9.65 -11.74
C VAL A 83 17.83 9.42 -11.54
N ASN A 84 16.99 10.22 -12.19
CA ASN A 84 15.53 10.11 -12.04
C ASN A 84 14.98 8.82 -12.66
N LEU A 85 15.54 8.40 -13.80
CA LEU A 85 15.20 7.13 -14.44
C LEU A 85 15.67 5.98 -13.55
N ALA A 86 16.92 5.99 -13.12
CA ALA A 86 17.51 4.97 -12.26
C ALA A 86 16.69 4.77 -10.96
N GLU A 87 16.30 5.84 -10.26
CA GLU A 87 15.49 5.74 -9.04
C GLU A 87 14.06 5.25 -9.31
N THR A 88 13.50 5.53 -10.49
CA THR A 88 12.16 5.04 -10.87
C THR A 88 12.20 3.56 -11.17
N VAL A 89 13.19 3.11 -11.94
CA VAL A 89 13.40 1.69 -12.28
C VAL A 89 13.80 0.89 -11.04
N PHE A 90 14.65 1.44 -10.18
CA PHE A 90 15.00 0.82 -8.90
C PHE A 90 13.77 0.58 -8.03
N ARG A 91 12.86 1.56 -7.92
CA ARG A 91 11.58 1.37 -7.22
C ARG A 91 10.72 0.29 -7.86
N TYR A 92 10.73 0.16 -9.18
CA TYR A 92 10.06 -0.94 -9.88
C TYR A 92 10.66 -2.30 -9.50
N ILE A 93 11.99 -2.43 -9.49
CA ILE A 93 12.70 -3.64 -9.06
C ILE A 93 12.31 -4.00 -7.62
N LEU A 94 12.34 -3.03 -6.70
CA LEU A 94 11.99 -3.27 -5.29
C LEU A 94 10.53 -3.72 -5.12
N ASN A 95 9.60 -3.18 -5.91
CA ASN A 95 8.18 -3.51 -5.82
C ASN A 95 7.82 -4.87 -6.42
N ASN A 96 8.60 -5.33 -7.42
CA ASN A 96 8.35 -6.56 -8.17
C ASN A 96 9.45 -7.62 -7.95
N PHE A 97 10.22 -7.50 -6.86
CA PHE A 97 11.42 -8.28 -6.61
C PHE A 97 11.21 -9.80 -6.76
N THR A 98 10.08 -10.32 -6.27
CA THR A 98 9.74 -11.75 -6.34
C THR A 98 9.69 -12.31 -7.76
N GLU A 99 9.25 -11.51 -8.74
CA GLU A 99 9.26 -11.89 -10.16
C GLU A 99 10.61 -11.59 -10.80
N VAL A 100 11.21 -10.43 -10.53
CA VAL A 100 12.52 -10.02 -11.07
C VAL A 100 13.62 -11.05 -10.73
N CYS A 101 13.60 -11.62 -9.53
CA CYS A 101 14.56 -12.64 -9.12
C CYS A 101 14.50 -13.98 -9.87
N LYS A 102 13.51 -14.17 -10.76
CA LYS A 102 13.41 -15.38 -11.59
C LYS A 102 14.16 -15.26 -12.91
N HIS A 103 14.58 -14.04 -13.29
CA HIS A 103 15.17 -13.76 -14.60
C HIS A 103 16.71 -13.68 -14.56
N GLU A 104 17.35 -13.98 -15.70
CA GLU A 104 18.81 -14.08 -15.82
C GLU A 104 19.53 -12.75 -15.55
N GLU A 105 18.96 -11.60 -15.93
CA GLU A 105 19.58 -10.29 -15.71
C GLU A 105 19.87 -10.04 -14.23
N MET A 106 19.00 -10.53 -13.33
CA MET A 106 19.21 -10.43 -11.89
C MET A 106 20.39 -11.27 -11.42
N MET A 107 20.59 -12.46 -12.00
CA MET A 107 21.71 -13.35 -11.68
C MET A 107 23.06 -12.83 -12.21
N GLY A 108 23.02 -12.07 -13.30
CA GLY A 108 24.17 -11.41 -13.91
C GLY A 108 24.62 -10.12 -13.22
N LEU A 109 23.89 -9.64 -12.19
CA LEU A 109 24.28 -8.45 -11.44
C LEU A 109 25.61 -8.64 -10.73
N ASP A 110 26.40 -7.56 -10.66
CA ASP A 110 27.56 -7.52 -9.78
C ASP A 110 27.13 -7.54 -8.29
N LEU A 111 28.09 -7.84 -7.43
CA LEU A 111 27.85 -7.96 -5.98
C LEU A 111 27.33 -6.65 -5.37
N GLU A 112 27.78 -5.50 -5.86
CA GLU A 112 27.44 -4.20 -5.28
C GLU A 112 25.99 -3.83 -5.58
N CYS A 113 25.56 -4.00 -6.83
CA CYS A 113 24.20 -3.79 -7.29
C CYS A 113 23.22 -4.80 -6.67
N PHE A 114 23.62 -6.08 -6.56
CA PHE A 114 22.79 -7.08 -5.89
C PHE A 114 22.61 -6.77 -4.39
N GLU A 115 23.70 -6.42 -3.69
CA GLU A 115 23.64 -6.00 -2.27
C GLU A 115 22.79 -4.73 -2.10
N GLU A 116 22.87 -3.77 -3.03
CA GLU A 116 22.06 -2.56 -3.03
C GLU A 116 20.55 -2.86 -3.04
N ILE A 117 20.10 -3.82 -3.85
CA ILE A 117 18.69 -4.22 -3.92
C ILE A 117 18.24 -4.92 -2.62
N ILE A 118 18.94 -5.97 -2.18
CA ILE A 118 18.46 -6.80 -1.06
C ILE A 118 18.53 -6.08 0.30
N SER A 119 19.44 -5.11 0.42
CA SER A 119 19.66 -4.35 1.66
C SER A 119 18.66 -3.20 1.86
N ASP A 120 18.01 -2.74 0.78
CA ASP A 120 17.06 -1.63 0.85
C ASP A 120 15.83 -2.00 1.71
N ASP A 121 15.47 -1.09 2.61
CA ASP A 121 14.33 -1.28 3.51
C ASP A 121 12.98 -1.22 2.78
N ARG A 122 12.92 -0.64 1.58
CA ARG A 122 11.70 -0.53 0.75
C ARG A 122 11.46 -1.78 -0.10
N LEU A 123 12.35 -2.78 -0.04
CA LEU A 123 12.18 -4.05 -0.76
C LEU A 123 10.84 -4.69 -0.40
N ASN A 124 9.97 -4.85 -1.39
CA ASN A 124 8.59 -5.29 -1.17
C ASN A 124 8.47 -6.79 -1.38
N VAL A 125 8.67 -7.54 -0.30
CA VAL A 125 8.48 -9.00 -0.27
C VAL A 125 7.39 -9.38 0.72
N LYS A 126 6.65 -10.45 0.44
CA LYS A 126 5.66 -11.02 1.37
C LYS A 126 6.34 -11.75 2.54
N SER A 127 7.51 -12.33 2.27
CA SER A 127 8.30 -13.06 3.26
C SER A 127 9.79 -12.91 2.99
N GLU A 128 10.59 -12.84 4.05
CA GLU A 128 12.05 -12.85 3.97
C GLU A 128 12.62 -14.15 3.40
N GLN A 129 11.82 -15.22 3.34
CA GLN A 129 12.19 -16.44 2.63
C GLN A 129 12.48 -16.16 1.15
N GLU A 130 11.75 -15.24 0.52
CA GLU A 130 11.95 -14.88 -0.88
C GLU A 130 13.32 -14.22 -1.09
N VAL A 131 13.73 -13.33 -0.17
CA VAL A 131 15.04 -12.68 -0.19
C VAL A 131 16.15 -13.69 0.02
N PHE A 132 15.98 -14.61 0.98
CA PHE A 132 16.92 -15.69 1.21
C PHE A 132 17.08 -16.58 -0.04
N ASN A 133 15.96 -17.00 -0.67
CA ASN A 133 15.99 -17.82 -1.88
C ASN A 133 16.69 -17.09 -3.03
N ALA A 134 16.45 -15.79 -3.19
CA ALA A 134 17.12 -14.97 -4.19
C ALA A 134 18.64 -14.92 -3.97
N ILE A 135 19.09 -14.75 -2.72
CA ILE A 135 20.52 -14.78 -2.36
C ILE A 135 21.14 -16.13 -2.70
N VAL A 136 20.49 -17.23 -2.32
CA VAL A 136 20.98 -18.59 -2.61
C VAL A 136 21.08 -18.83 -4.11
N SER A 137 20.05 -18.42 -4.87
CA SER A 137 20.03 -18.54 -6.33
C SER A 137 21.17 -17.75 -6.97
N TRP A 138 21.34 -16.49 -6.55
CA TRP A 138 22.39 -15.61 -7.08
C TRP A 138 23.80 -16.15 -6.78
N ILE A 139 24.07 -16.58 -5.53
CA ILE A 139 25.37 -17.17 -5.15
C ILE A 139 25.64 -18.46 -5.95
N SER A 140 24.60 -19.26 -6.21
CA SER A 140 24.74 -20.51 -6.96
C SER A 140 25.15 -20.28 -8.41
N HIS A 141 24.69 -19.17 -9.01
CA HIS A 141 25.05 -18.77 -10.38
C HIS A 141 26.47 -18.20 -10.51
N GLN A 142 27.08 -17.74 -9.42
CA GLN A 142 28.45 -17.22 -9.47
C GLN A 142 29.45 -18.36 -9.70
N ASP A 143 30.35 -18.18 -10.66
CA ASP A 143 31.45 -19.11 -10.96
C ASP A 143 32.60 -18.93 -9.94
N LEU A 144 32.37 -19.43 -8.72
CA LEU A 144 33.26 -19.30 -7.57
C LEU A 144 33.40 -20.62 -6.81
N SER A 145 34.55 -20.82 -6.15
CA SER A 145 34.77 -21.95 -5.24
C SER A 145 33.83 -21.90 -4.04
N ASP A 146 33.54 -23.06 -3.45
CA ASP A 146 32.62 -23.19 -2.30
C ASP A 146 33.04 -22.29 -1.12
N GLN A 147 34.34 -22.15 -0.86
CA GLN A 147 34.85 -21.27 0.19
C GLN A 147 34.52 -19.79 -0.06
N ASN A 148 34.58 -19.34 -1.32
CA ASN A 148 34.23 -17.97 -1.69
C ASN A 148 32.71 -17.75 -1.70
N LYS A 149 31.93 -18.77 -2.09
CA LYS A 149 30.45 -18.75 -1.97
C LYS A 149 30.02 -18.60 -0.51
N GLY A 150 30.70 -19.27 0.42
CA GLY A 150 30.49 -19.09 1.87
C GLY A 150 30.71 -17.66 2.36
N LYS A 151 31.82 -17.04 1.95
CA LYS A 151 32.12 -15.63 2.30
C LYS A 151 31.08 -14.66 1.74
N LEU A 152 30.58 -14.92 0.53
CA LEU A 152 29.46 -14.16 -0.03
C LEU A 152 28.18 -14.36 0.79
N GLY A 153 27.89 -15.59 1.19
CA GLY A 153 26.79 -15.92 2.09
C GLY A 153 26.86 -15.13 3.40
N GLU A 154 28.01 -15.11 4.07
CA GLU A 154 28.24 -14.32 5.30
C GLU A 154 27.96 -12.82 5.12
N LYS A 155 28.28 -12.27 3.95
CA LYS A 155 28.03 -10.86 3.64
C LYS A 155 26.54 -10.59 3.33
N LEU A 156 25.94 -11.38 2.46
CA LEU A 156 24.61 -11.11 1.89
C LEU A 156 23.48 -11.50 2.84
N LEU A 157 23.63 -12.60 3.59
CA LEU A 157 22.59 -13.10 4.49
C LEU A 157 22.32 -12.15 5.67
N LEU A 158 23.25 -11.26 6.01
CA LEU A 158 23.03 -10.18 6.99
C LEU A 158 21.95 -9.17 6.55
N ASN A 159 21.58 -9.16 5.27
CA ASN A 159 20.52 -8.30 4.74
C ASN A 159 19.11 -8.92 4.87
N VAL A 160 19.02 -10.20 5.23
CA VAL A 160 17.75 -10.89 5.49
C VAL A 160 17.27 -10.57 6.90
N ARG A 161 15.97 -10.28 7.09
CA ARG A 161 15.38 -9.94 8.39
C ARG A 161 15.07 -11.18 9.24
N PHE A 162 16.06 -12.06 9.44
CA PHE A 162 15.89 -13.34 10.16
C PHE A 162 15.32 -13.18 11.57
N GLY A 163 15.58 -12.06 12.24
CA GLY A 163 15.03 -11.76 13.57
C GLY A 163 13.50 -11.59 13.57
N LEU A 164 12.85 -11.53 12.42
CA LEU A 164 11.39 -11.45 12.26
C LEU A 164 10.80 -12.69 11.56
N CYS A 165 11.63 -13.67 11.23
CA CYS A 165 11.18 -14.92 10.61
C CYS A 165 10.62 -15.90 11.64
N ASP A 166 9.75 -16.78 11.18
CA ASP A 166 9.29 -17.94 11.94
C ASP A 166 10.49 -18.86 12.32
N PRO A 167 10.61 -19.32 13.58
CA PRO A 167 11.72 -20.17 14.01
C PRO A 167 11.86 -21.48 13.23
N ASP A 168 10.75 -22.11 12.81
CA ASP A 168 10.78 -23.34 12.00
C ASP A 168 11.33 -23.07 10.59
N LEU A 169 11.09 -21.87 10.06
CA LEU A 169 11.75 -21.42 8.83
C LEU A 169 13.27 -21.33 9.03
N ILE A 170 13.73 -20.70 10.12
CA ILE A 170 15.17 -20.55 10.40
C ILE A 170 15.83 -21.92 10.58
N HIS A 171 15.20 -22.85 11.31
CA HIS A 171 15.71 -24.21 11.47
C HIS A 171 15.83 -24.96 10.15
N ARG A 172 14.91 -24.75 9.20
CA ARG A 172 15.04 -25.30 7.84
C ARG A 172 16.21 -24.70 7.09
N ILE A 173 16.42 -23.39 7.19
CA ILE A 173 17.52 -22.67 6.53
C ILE A 173 18.88 -23.15 7.05
N ILE A 174 19.03 -23.36 8.37
CA ILE A 174 20.27 -23.88 8.98
C ILE A 174 20.71 -25.22 8.37
N ARG A 175 19.76 -26.06 7.95
CA ARG A 175 20.04 -27.38 7.37
C ARG A 175 20.51 -27.32 5.91
N MET A 176 20.39 -26.19 5.23
CA MET A 176 20.76 -26.07 3.83
C MET A 176 22.28 -26.12 3.63
N PRO A 177 22.79 -26.71 2.53
CA PRO A 177 24.23 -26.91 2.32
C PRO A 177 25.06 -25.63 2.47
N LEU A 178 24.61 -24.53 1.86
CA LEU A 178 25.28 -23.22 1.91
C LEU A 178 25.42 -22.67 3.34
N VAL A 179 24.51 -23.00 4.26
CA VAL A 179 24.53 -22.51 5.64
C VAL A 179 25.25 -23.49 6.54
N ARG A 180 24.92 -24.77 6.45
CA ARG A 180 25.47 -25.84 7.29
C ARG A 180 26.98 -25.99 7.16
N GLN A 181 27.54 -25.73 5.98
CA GLN A 181 28.98 -25.82 5.72
C GLN A 181 29.77 -24.63 6.32
N HIS A 182 29.09 -23.59 6.80
CA HIS A 182 29.71 -22.35 7.27
C HIS A 182 29.28 -22.04 8.72
N PRO A 183 30.10 -22.41 9.73
CA PRO A 183 29.75 -22.26 11.14
C PRO A 183 29.38 -20.83 11.57
N ALA A 184 29.96 -19.81 10.94
CA ALA A 184 29.65 -18.40 11.22
C ALA A 184 28.18 -18.05 10.89
N LEU A 185 27.64 -18.60 9.81
CA LEU A 185 26.25 -18.42 9.41
C LEU A 185 25.29 -19.16 10.35
N VAL A 186 25.65 -20.38 10.77
CA VAL A 186 24.88 -21.14 11.76
C VAL A 186 24.77 -20.36 13.06
N ASN A 187 25.91 -19.88 13.60
CA ASN A 187 25.94 -19.07 14.82
C ASN A 187 25.11 -17.79 14.72
N LEU A 188 25.10 -17.14 13.54
CA LEU A 188 24.29 -15.95 13.28
C LEU A 188 22.79 -16.25 13.40
N LEU A 189 22.34 -17.36 12.80
CA LEU A 189 20.93 -17.77 12.81
C LEU A 189 20.51 -18.28 14.20
N ASP A 190 21.36 -19.02 14.89
CA ASP A 190 21.12 -19.43 16.28
C ASP A 190 21.01 -18.21 17.20
N SER A 191 21.86 -17.19 17.01
CA SER A 191 21.75 -15.93 17.74
C SER A 191 20.44 -15.19 17.43
N ALA A 192 19.95 -15.24 16.18
CA ALA A 192 18.66 -14.66 15.83
C ALA A 192 17.50 -15.32 16.58
N ILE A 193 17.46 -16.66 16.62
CA ILE A 193 16.46 -17.43 17.39
C ILE A 193 16.55 -17.10 18.89
N TYR A 194 17.77 -17.08 19.43
CA TYR A 194 17.98 -16.77 20.85
C TYR A 194 17.45 -15.37 21.22
N HIS A 195 17.74 -14.35 20.41
CA HIS A 195 17.27 -12.99 20.67
C HIS A 195 15.77 -12.82 20.44
N GLN A 196 15.15 -13.57 19.52
CA GLN A 196 13.68 -13.62 19.40
C GLN A 196 13.05 -14.13 20.71
N ALA A 197 13.56 -15.24 21.25
CA ALA A 197 13.10 -15.79 22.52
C ALA A 197 13.34 -14.82 23.70
N GLU A 198 14.49 -14.15 23.73
CA GLU A 198 14.80 -13.16 24.77
C GLU A 198 13.91 -11.92 24.70
N ALA A 199 13.61 -11.41 23.49
CA ALA A 199 12.68 -10.30 23.28
C ALA A 199 11.27 -10.67 23.74
N TYR A 200 10.81 -11.88 23.41
CA TYR A 200 9.53 -12.42 23.88
C TYR A 200 9.46 -12.51 25.41
N VAL A 201 10.55 -12.92 26.08
CA VAL A 201 10.63 -12.97 27.55
C VAL A 201 10.69 -11.57 28.17
N LYS A 202 11.38 -10.62 27.53
CA LYS A 202 11.49 -9.22 27.99
C LYS A 202 10.19 -8.42 27.86
N GLU A 203 9.26 -8.84 27.00
CA GLU A 203 7.91 -8.27 26.96
C GLU A 203 7.13 -8.52 28.27
N TYR A 204 7.52 -9.54 29.05
CA TYR A 204 6.94 -9.89 30.35
C TYR A 204 7.87 -9.64 31.56
N ALA A 205 9.13 -9.23 31.35
CA ALA A 205 10.10 -8.98 32.42
C ALA A 205 10.98 -7.74 32.14
N LYS A 206 11.14 -6.86 33.16
CA LYS A 206 11.92 -5.62 33.10
C LYS A 206 13.29 -5.80 32.42
N PRO A 207 13.76 -4.82 31.63
CA PRO A 207 14.94 -5.00 30.78
C PRO A 207 16.22 -5.03 31.61
N LEU A 208 16.90 -6.18 31.62
CA LEU A 208 18.33 -6.25 31.91
C LEU A 208 19.11 -5.78 30.68
N SER A 209 19.96 -4.78 30.90
CA SER A 209 20.94 -4.24 29.97
C SER A 209 21.93 -5.33 29.55
N HIS A 210 22.27 -5.42 28.26
CA HIS A 210 23.64 -5.30 27.75
C HIS A 210 23.71 -5.51 26.22
N THR A 211 24.36 -4.55 25.56
CA THR A 211 25.19 -4.65 24.32
C THR A 211 24.69 -5.43 23.10
N LEU A 212 24.21 -4.70 22.08
CA LEU A 212 24.48 -5.06 20.66
C LEU A 212 24.86 -3.80 19.85
N PRO A 213 26.15 -3.60 19.54
CA PRO A 213 26.59 -2.60 18.58
C PRO A 213 27.30 -3.24 17.38
N THR A 214 26.54 -3.66 16.37
CA THR A 214 26.90 -3.42 14.96
C THR A 214 25.65 -2.97 14.22
N THR A 215 25.78 -1.99 13.32
CA THR A 215 24.65 -1.46 12.52
C THR A 215 24.00 -2.53 11.63
N ARG A 216 24.77 -3.55 11.21
CA ARG A 216 24.29 -4.67 10.37
C ARG A 216 23.46 -5.69 11.17
N LEU A 217 23.84 -6.07 12.39
CA LEU A 217 22.98 -6.91 13.25
C LEU A 217 21.63 -6.27 13.56
N LYS A 218 21.58 -4.93 13.71
CA LYS A 218 20.31 -4.20 13.89
C LYS A 218 19.36 -4.32 12.70
N CYS A 219 19.89 -4.59 11.50
CA CYS A 219 19.05 -4.76 10.33
C CYS A 219 18.25 -6.06 10.40
N MET A 220 18.77 -7.12 11.00
CA MET A 220 18.07 -8.41 11.07
C MET A 220 16.77 -8.37 11.89
N PHE A 221 16.63 -7.42 12.82
CA PHE A 221 15.50 -7.34 13.76
C PHE A 221 14.58 -6.13 13.50
N ARG A 222 14.73 -5.46 12.36
CA ARG A 222 13.88 -4.32 11.99
C ARG A 222 13.01 -4.66 10.78
N PRO A 223 11.71 -4.36 10.82
CA PRO A 223 10.83 -4.65 9.70
C PRO A 223 11.21 -3.79 8.48
N ARG A 224 10.90 -4.31 7.29
CA ARG A 224 10.96 -3.53 6.05
C ARG A 224 9.89 -2.43 6.08
N VAL A 225 10.07 -1.39 5.28
CA VAL A 225 9.06 -0.36 5.06
C VAL A 225 8.01 -0.93 4.12
N PRO A 226 6.74 -1.06 4.55
CA PRO A 226 5.69 -1.56 3.69
C PRO A 226 5.42 -0.62 2.51
N SER A 227 5.11 -1.21 1.35
CA SER A 227 4.68 -0.49 0.15
C SER A 227 3.24 0.04 0.25
N SER A 228 2.44 -0.55 1.13
CA SER A 228 1.03 -0.24 1.37
C SER A 228 0.79 0.00 2.86
N LEU A 229 0.10 1.08 3.19
CA LEU A 229 -0.24 1.46 4.56
C LEU A 229 -1.76 1.49 4.75
N VAL A 230 -2.23 1.02 5.90
CA VAL A 230 -3.61 1.24 6.32
C VAL A 230 -3.66 2.44 7.24
N PHE A 231 -4.58 3.37 7.00
CA PHE A 231 -4.88 4.48 7.90
C PHE A 231 -6.25 4.25 8.53
N ALA A 232 -6.35 4.36 9.85
CA ALA A 232 -7.60 4.29 10.61
C ALA A 232 -7.90 5.64 11.27
N ILE A 233 -8.99 6.27 10.86
CA ILE A 233 -9.30 7.69 11.10
C ILE A 233 -10.62 7.83 11.85
N GLY A 234 -10.61 8.71 12.86
CA GLY A 234 -11.77 9.08 13.66
C GLY A 234 -12.40 7.89 14.37
N GLY A 235 -13.73 7.87 14.42
CA GLY A 235 -14.54 6.87 15.08
C GLY A 235 -15.15 7.36 16.38
N TRP A 236 -15.77 6.44 17.10
CA TRP A 236 -16.35 6.60 18.42
C TRP A 236 -15.50 5.84 19.43
N SER A 237 -14.97 6.55 20.41
CA SER A 237 -14.10 6.01 21.46
C SER A 237 -14.45 6.65 22.79
N GLU A 238 -14.43 5.88 23.88
CA GLU A 238 -14.65 6.40 25.24
C GLU A 238 -15.91 7.27 25.39
N GLY A 239 -16.98 6.93 24.67
CA GLY A 239 -18.26 7.64 24.74
C GLY A 239 -18.39 8.88 23.85
N SER A 240 -17.41 9.20 23.01
CA SER A 240 -17.50 10.37 22.11
C SER A 240 -16.85 10.14 20.74
N PRO A 241 -17.25 10.89 19.70
CA PRO A 241 -16.52 10.94 18.45
C PRO A 241 -15.11 11.50 18.61
N THR A 242 -14.16 10.93 17.89
CA THR A 242 -12.74 11.29 17.99
C THR A 242 -12.15 11.69 16.63
N ALA A 243 -11.00 12.34 16.65
CA ALA A 243 -10.17 12.66 15.49
C ALA A 243 -8.92 11.76 15.41
N GLN A 244 -8.84 10.71 16.23
CA GLN A 244 -7.71 9.79 16.31
C GLN A 244 -7.25 9.31 14.92
N PHE A 245 -5.94 9.34 14.71
CA PHE A 245 -5.31 9.00 13.46
C PHE A 245 -4.20 7.98 13.72
N GLU A 246 -4.37 6.77 13.18
CA GLU A 246 -3.41 5.69 13.32
C GLU A 246 -3.03 5.12 11.95
N ALA A 247 -1.76 4.70 11.81
CA ALA A 247 -1.26 3.98 10.64
C ALA A 247 -0.82 2.57 11.04
N TYR A 248 -1.20 1.57 10.26
CA TYR A 248 -0.78 0.18 10.45
C TYR A 248 0.42 -0.12 9.57
N ASP A 249 1.45 -0.68 10.20
CA ASP A 249 2.63 -1.21 9.54
C ASP A 249 2.50 -2.73 9.45
N VAL A 250 2.13 -3.25 8.28
CA VAL A 250 1.93 -4.69 8.05
C VAL A 250 3.22 -5.51 8.20
N ARG A 251 4.39 -4.90 8.03
CA ARG A 251 5.68 -5.59 8.20
C ARG A 251 6.09 -5.67 9.66
N ALA A 252 5.65 -4.71 10.48
CA ALA A 252 5.88 -4.70 11.92
C ALA A 252 4.71 -5.28 12.74
N ASP A 253 3.61 -5.62 12.08
CA ASP A 253 2.32 -6.01 12.66
C ASP A 253 1.88 -5.13 13.83
N CYS A 254 1.95 -3.81 13.66
CA CYS A 254 1.55 -2.89 14.74
C CYS A 254 1.01 -1.56 14.22
N TRP A 255 0.20 -0.92 15.07
CA TRP A 255 -0.39 0.39 14.83
C TRP A 255 0.44 1.50 15.47
N PHE A 256 0.62 2.59 14.73
CA PHE A 256 1.29 3.79 15.18
C PHE A 256 0.32 4.96 15.24
N SER A 257 0.11 5.50 16.45
CA SER A 257 -0.65 6.73 16.64
C SER A 257 0.12 7.96 16.15
N HIS A 258 -0.55 8.78 15.34
CA HIS A 258 -0.03 10.02 14.79
C HIS A 258 -0.86 11.22 15.25
N ILE A 259 -0.80 11.51 16.54
CA ILE A 259 -1.55 12.59 17.21
C ILE A 259 -1.41 13.96 16.52
N LYS A 260 -0.26 14.24 15.91
CA LYS A 260 0.00 15.52 15.20
C LYS A 260 -0.69 15.63 13.85
N LEU A 261 -1.23 14.53 13.33
CA LEU A 261 -1.91 14.45 12.04
C LEU A 261 -3.43 14.37 12.18
N GLU A 262 -3.95 14.45 13.40
CA GLU A 262 -5.39 14.45 13.67
C GLU A 262 -6.06 15.72 13.14
N ASP A 263 -7.23 15.57 12.51
CA ASP A 263 -8.10 16.70 12.13
C ASP A 263 -8.95 17.14 13.32
N ARG A 264 -8.30 17.73 14.33
CA ARG A 264 -8.87 17.95 15.67
C ARG A 264 -10.10 18.86 15.71
N ASP A 265 -10.23 19.74 14.74
CA ASP A 265 -11.40 20.63 14.61
C ASP A 265 -12.64 19.87 14.11
N TYR A 266 -12.45 18.67 13.56
CA TYR A 266 -13.49 17.85 12.96
C TYR A 266 -13.45 16.41 13.48
N PRO A 267 -13.68 16.14 14.78
CA PRO A 267 -13.86 14.78 15.27
C PRO A 267 -15.14 14.17 14.65
N ARG A 268 -15.07 12.92 14.20
CA ARG A 268 -16.19 12.27 13.49
C ARG A 268 -16.29 10.79 13.79
N ALA A 269 -17.49 10.30 14.03
CA ALA A 269 -17.86 8.90 13.96
C ALA A 269 -18.86 8.66 12.82
N TYR A 270 -18.96 7.43 12.34
CA TYR A 270 -19.91 6.99 11.30
C TYR A 270 -19.77 7.78 9.99
N HIS A 271 -18.54 8.20 9.69
CA HIS A 271 -18.15 8.86 8.46
C HIS A 271 -17.60 7.82 7.48
N ALA A 272 -17.54 8.14 6.20
CA ALA A 272 -16.86 7.32 5.21
C ALA A 272 -15.43 7.82 4.98
N VAL A 273 -14.54 6.88 4.68
CA VAL A 273 -13.16 7.16 4.28
C VAL A 273 -12.88 6.41 2.98
N VAL A 274 -12.37 7.11 1.97
CA VAL A 274 -11.95 6.52 0.70
C VAL A 274 -10.58 7.06 0.28
N THR A 275 -9.84 6.26 -0.48
CA THR A 275 -8.58 6.70 -1.10
C THR A 275 -8.80 6.96 -2.59
N LEU A 276 -8.28 8.08 -3.09
CA LEU A 276 -8.21 8.35 -4.52
C LEU A 276 -6.96 9.19 -4.84
N HIS A 277 -6.20 8.77 -5.86
CA HIS A 277 -4.92 9.39 -6.26
C HIS A 277 -3.96 9.62 -5.08
N ASN A 278 -3.80 8.59 -4.23
CA ASN A 278 -2.97 8.60 -3.02
C ASN A 278 -3.35 9.65 -1.95
N LYS A 279 -4.54 10.24 -2.04
CA LYS A 279 -5.12 11.12 -1.02
C LYS A 279 -6.27 10.43 -0.32
N ILE A 280 -6.48 10.80 0.94
CA ILE A 280 -7.51 10.22 1.81
C ILE A 280 -8.64 11.23 1.96
N TYR A 281 -9.85 10.84 1.58
CA TYR A 281 -11.05 11.66 1.68
C TYR A 281 -11.94 11.14 2.80
N VAL A 282 -12.28 12.03 3.73
CA VAL A 282 -13.11 11.77 4.90
C VAL A 282 -14.38 12.59 4.78
N MET A 283 -15.55 11.95 4.72
CA MET A 283 -16.80 12.62 4.39
C MET A 283 -17.95 12.20 5.31
N GLY A 284 -18.81 13.17 5.61
CA GLY A 284 -20.00 12.95 6.45
C GLY A 284 -19.67 12.67 7.92
N GLY A 285 -20.53 11.90 8.56
CA GLY A 285 -20.44 11.48 9.96
C GLY A 285 -21.07 12.44 10.96
N TYR A 286 -20.77 12.19 12.23
CA TYR A 286 -21.35 12.88 13.39
C TYR A 286 -20.27 13.21 14.43
N ASN A 287 -20.33 14.39 15.04
CA ASN A 287 -19.35 14.85 16.04
C ASN A 287 -19.84 14.88 17.48
N GLY A 288 -21.00 14.29 17.77
CA GLY A 288 -21.62 14.35 19.10
C GLY A 288 -22.61 15.50 19.27
N LYS A 289 -22.68 16.43 18.30
CA LYS A 289 -23.61 17.57 18.31
C LYS A 289 -24.30 17.80 16.96
N ARG A 290 -23.59 17.62 15.85
CA ARG A 290 -24.01 17.94 14.49
C ARG A 290 -23.64 16.82 13.52
N TYR A 291 -24.51 16.65 12.53
CA TYR A 291 -24.33 15.78 11.39
C TYR A 291 -23.62 16.56 10.29
N TYR A 292 -22.61 15.95 9.66
CA TYR A 292 -21.80 16.60 8.64
C TYR A 292 -22.26 16.26 7.23
N ASN A 293 -22.18 17.26 6.37
CA ASN A 293 -22.08 17.12 4.91
C ASN A 293 -20.67 17.45 4.41
N THR A 294 -19.75 17.84 5.30
CA THR A 294 -18.40 18.30 4.93
C THR A 294 -17.50 17.15 4.50
N MET A 295 -16.57 17.45 3.60
CA MET A 295 -15.51 16.56 3.14
C MET A 295 -14.13 17.15 3.46
N ARG A 296 -13.25 16.34 4.04
CA ARG A 296 -11.87 16.68 4.40
C ARG A 296 -10.94 15.78 3.60
N CYS A 297 -9.84 16.35 3.09
CA CYS A 297 -8.85 15.62 2.32
C CYS A 297 -7.50 15.70 3.02
N PHE A 298 -6.95 14.55 3.39
CA PHE A 298 -5.59 14.43 3.88
C PHE A 298 -4.67 13.98 2.75
N ASP A 299 -3.57 14.69 2.55
CA ASP A 299 -2.48 14.29 1.68
C ASP A 299 -1.36 13.67 2.53
N PRO A 300 -1.13 12.35 2.49
CA PRO A 300 -0.08 11.70 3.25
C PRO A 300 1.34 12.10 2.84
N ALA A 301 1.55 12.55 1.59
CA ALA A 301 2.87 12.96 1.12
C ALA A 301 3.29 14.29 1.76
N SER A 302 2.40 15.28 1.78
CA SER A 302 2.64 16.58 2.41
C SER A 302 2.28 16.62 3.90
N LYS A 303 1.50 15.64 4.38
CA LYS A 303 0.94 15.54 5.75
C LYS A 303 0.05 16.72 6.12
N THR A 304 -0.75 17.17 5.17
CA THR A 304 -1.64 18.31 5.37
C THR A 304 -3.09 17.93 5.14
N TRP A 305 -3.97 18.57 5.89
CA TRP A 305 -5.41 18.52 5.69
C TRP A 305 -5.88 19.72 4.87
N SER A 306 -6.85 19.48 4.01
CA SER A 306 -7.55 20.51 3.24
C SER A 306 -9.05 20.29 3.30
N GLU A 307 -9.81 21.38 3.27
CA GLU A 307 -11.26 21.31 3.12
C GLU A 307 -11.62 21.13 1.64
N LYS A 308 -12.62 20.29 1.38
CA LYS A 308 -13.19 20.10 0.06
C LYS A 308 -14.66 20.50 0.05
N VAL A 309 -15.20 20.67 -1.15
CA VAL A 309 -16.60 21.07 -1.35
C VAL A 309 -17.50 20.09 -0.59
N PRO A 310 -18.43 20.58 0.25
CA PRO A 310 -19.32 19.71 1.01
C PRO A 310 -20.38 19.09 0.09
N MET A 311 -20.88 17.92 0.49
CA MET A 311 -22.09 17.32 -0.07
C MET A 311 -23.28 18.26 0.12
N TYR A 312 -24.31 18.13 -0.73
CA TYR A 312 -25.57 18.85 -0.55
C TYR A 312 -26.30 18.36 0.69
N THR A 313 -26.26 17.06 0.95
CA THR A 313 -26.99 16.41 2.06
C THR A 313 -26.06 16.06 3.22
N LYS A 314 -26.54 16.19 4.46
CA LYS A 314 -25.79 15.67 5.63
C LYS A 314 -25.95 14.16 5.70
N ARG A 315 -24.84 13.44 5.86
CA ARG A 315 -24.86 11.97 5.85
C ARG A 315 -24.05 11.42 7.01
N CYS A 316 -24.72 10.91 8.04
CA CYS A 316 -24.11 10.02 9.04
C CYS A 316 -24.40 8.56 8.66
N TYR A 317 -23.54 7.63 9.06
CA TYR A 317 -23.60 6.24 8.62
C TYR A 317 -23.57 6.12 7.09
N VAL A 318 -22.81 7.04 6.48
CA VAL A 318 -22.69 7.19 5.04
C VAL A 318 -21.94 6.00 4.45
N ILE A 319 -22.44 5.51 3.33
CA ILE A 319 -21.81 4.47 2.55
C ILE A 319 -21.04 5.16 1.43
N ALA A 320 -19.78 4.77 1.17
CA ALA A 320 -19.05 5.38 0.07
C ALA A 320 -18.15 4.40 -0.67
N GLY A 321 -17.89 4.70 -1.94
CA GLY A 321 -16.96 3.97 -2.78
C GLY A 321 -16.38 4.87 -3.88
N VAL A 322 -15.38 4.35 -4.58
CA VAL A 322 -14.70 5.07 -5.67
C VAL A 322 -14.85 4.24 -6.93
N VAL A 323 -15.38 4.84 -7.99
CA VAL A 323 -15.51 4.20 -9.31
C VAL A 323 -15.17 5.20 -10.39
N SER A 324 -14.34 4.82 -11.36
CA SER A 324 -13.97 5.66 -12.51
C SER A 324 -13.50 7.06 -12.08
N ASP A 325 -12.54 7.11 -11.15
CA ASP A 325 -11.96 8.35 -10.58
C ASP A 325 -12.96 9.32 -9.92
N CYS A 326 -14.14 8.83 -9.54
CA CYS A 326 -15.16 9.61 -8.85
C CYS A 326 -15.48 8.98 -7.50
N ILE A 327 -15.76 9.83 -6.50
CA ILE A 327 -16.21 9.40 -5.18
C ILE A 327 -17.74 9.41 -5.15
N TYR A 328 -18.35 8.34 -4.64
CA TYR A 328 -19.79 8.25 -4.49
C TYR A 328 -20.16 8.17 -3.02
N ALA A 329 -21.04 9.06 -2.56
CA ALA A 329 -21.65 9.03 -1.24
C ALA A 329 -23.10 8.55 -1.37
N CYS A 330 -23.37 7.36 -0.83
CA CYS A 330 -24.63 6.64 -0.98
C CYS A 330 -25.37 6.60 0.35
N GLY A 331 -26.65 6.98 0.34
CA GLY A 331 -27.54 6.86 1.48
C GLY A 331 -27.02 7.52 2.76
N GLY A 332 -27.21 6.85 3.89
CA GLY A 332 -26.94 7.37 5.23
C GLY A 332 -28.19 7.91 5.93
N TYR A 333 -27.95 8.69 6.98
CA TYR A 333 -28.98 9.28 7.84
C TYR A 333 -28.83 10.79 7.93
N GLU A 334 -29.95 11.48 7.72
CA GLU A 334 -30.11 12.92 7.93
C GLU A 334 -31.29 13.17 8.90
N PRO A 335 -31.06 13.82 10.05
CA PRO A 335 -32.15 14.14 10.96
C PRO A 335 -33.01 15.29 10.43
N GLY A 336 -34.32 15.22 10.66
CA GLY A 336 -35.25 16.32 10.39
C GLY A 336 -35.63 16.50 8.92
N THR A 337 -35.46 15.46 8.10
CA THR A 337 -36.05 15.41 6.76
C THR A 337 -37.58 15.21 6.86
N PRO A 338 -38.35 15.51 5.79
CA PRO A 338 -39.79 15.24 5.76
C PRO A 338 -40.15 13.76 5.91
N ASP A 339 -39.17 12.88 5.64
CA ASP A 339 -39.28 11.46 5.89
C ASP A 339 -39.14 11.19 7.41
N PRO A 340 -40.15 10.61 8.08
CA PRO A 340 -40.11 10.34 9.52
C PRO A 340 -38.96 9.39 9.92
N VAL A 341 -38.37 8.68 8.96
CA VAL A 341 -37.32 7.68 9.17
C VAL A 341 -35.90 8.27 9.04
N GLY A 342 -35.77 9.37 8.29
CA GLY A 342 -34.50 10.09 8.06
C GLY A 342 -33.45 9.33 7.27
N ARG A 343 -33.78 8.16 6.69
CA ARG A 343 -32.86 7.37 5.88
C ARG A 343 -32.87 7.84 4.43
N LEU A 344 -31.70 7.81 3.82
CA LEU A 344 -31.50 8.34 2.48
C LEU A 344 -31.33 7.18 1.50
N ARG A 345 -31.94 7.32 0.32
CA ARG A 345 -31.59 6.54 -0.88
C ARG A 345 -30.78 7.34 -1.90
N THR A 346 -30.68 8.65 -1.71
CA THR A 346 -30.01 9.55 -2.65
C THR A 346 -28.52 9.26 -2.71
N VAL A 347 -27.94 9.49 -3.88
CA VAL A 347 -26.53 9.26 -4.15
C VAL A 347 -25.93 10.52 -4.75
N GLU A 348 -24.80 10.95 -4.19
CA GLU A 348 -24.03 12.08 -4.69
C GLU A 348 -22.69 11.57 -5.22
N LYS A 349 -22.29 12.10 -6.39
CA LYS A 349 -21.01 11.83 -7.03
C LYS A 349 -20.15 13.09 -6.92
N TYR A 350 -18.93 12.93 -6.43
CA TYR A 350 -17.88 13.95 -6.46
C TYR A 350 -16.90 13.68 -7.59
N ASP A 351 -16.80 14.62 -8.51
CA ASP A 351 -15.87 14.60 -9.63
C ASP A 351 -14.63 15.43 -9.28
N LEU A 352 -13.44 14.82 -9.31
CA LEU A 352 -12.20 15.48 -8.92
C LEU A 352 -11.69 16.49 -9.95
N LEU A 353 -12.07 16.35 -11.23
CA LEU A 353 -11.65 17.28 -12.28
C LEU A 353 -12.42 18.60 -12.15
N THR A 354 -13.70 18.52 -11.80
CA THR A 354 -14.57 19.70 -11.64
C THR A 354 -14.66 20.20 -10.20
N GLU A 355 -14.18 19.41 -9.23
CA GLU A 355 -14.32 19.61 -7.78
C GLU A 355 -15.76 19.90 -7.34
N ARG A 356 -16.73 19.16 -7.89
CA ARG A 356 -18.16 19.37 -7.62
C ARG A 356 -18.86 18.08 -7.26
N TRP A 357 -19.85 18.23 -6.37
CA TRP A 357 -20.88 17.22 -6.15
C TRP A 357 -22.03 17.40 -7.14
N SER A 358 -22.56 16.27 -7.62
CA SER A 358 -23.80 16.20 -8.38
C SER A 358 -24.60 14.98 -7.93
N PHE A 359 -25.93 15.08 -7.94
CA PHE A 359 -26.77 13.90 -7.76
C PHE A 359 -26.67 12.99 -8.99
N VAL A 360 -26.72 11.69 -8.74
CA VAL A 360 -26.91 10.63 -9.74
C VAL A 360 -28.19 9.87 -9.40
N SER A 361 -28.53 8.83 -10.15
CA SER A 361 -29.70 8.01 -9.84
C SER A 361 -29.70 7.52 -8.39
N ASP A 362 -30.85 7.66 -7.74
CA ASP A 362 -31.12 7.16 -6.39
C ASP A 362 -30.98 5.62 -6.35
N MET A 363 -30.51 5.10 -5.21
CA MET A 363 -30.63 3.67 -4.91
C MET A 363 -32.10 3.24 -4.89
N LEU A 364 -32.35 1.95 -5.11
CA LEU A 364 -33.69 1.38 -5.10
C LEU A 364 -34.26 1.25 -3.69
N CYS A 365 -33.38 1.17 -2.68
CA CYS A 365 -33.75 1.14 -1.28
C CYS A 365 -32.97 2.20 -0.47
N GLU A 366 -33.68 2.84 0.46
CA GLU A 366 -33.06 3.68 1.48
C GLU A 366 -32.22 2.85 2.44
N ARG A 367 -31.01 3.32 2.74
CA ARG A 367 -30.09 2.57 3.61
C ARG A 367 -29.06 3.48 4.26
N SER A 368 -28.85 3.26 5.55
CA SER A 368 -27.63 3.64 6.28
C SER A 368 -26.82 2.40 6.63
N ASP A 369 -25.59 2.56 7.11
CA ASP A 369 -24.83 1.45 7.73
C ASP A 369 -24.58 0.23 6.82
N GLY A 370 -24.63 0.41 5.50
CA GLY A 370 -24.30 -0.62 4.53
C GLY A 370 -22.79 -0.69 4.24
N GLY A 371 -22.39 -1.69 3.47
CA GLY A 371 -21.04 -1.78 2.92
C GLY A 371 -21.03 -1.41 1.44
N ALA A 372 -19.95 -0.78 0.97
CA ALA A 372 -19.71 -0.50 -0.45
C ALA A 372 -18.34 -0.97 -0.91
N ALA A 373 -18.27 -1.43 -2.16
CA ALA A 373 -17.04 -1.80 -2.83
C ALA A 373 -17.18 -1.63 -4.34
N GLU A 374 -16.08 -1.28 -4.98
CA GLU A 374 -15.98 -1.28 -6.45
C GLU A 374 -15.56 -2.67 -6.92
N LEU A 375 -16.21 -3.14 -7.98
CA LEU A 375 -15.80 -4.36 -8.67
C LEU A 375 -16.16 -4.28 -10.16
N ASN A 376 -15.16 -4.45 -11.03
CA ASN A 376 -15.31 -4.45 -12.48
C ASN A 376 -15.96 -3.16 -13.04
N GLY A 377 -15.55 -2.00 -12.53
CA GLY A 377 -16.03 -0.68 -12.95
C GLY A 377 -17.43 -0.32 -12.43
N LYS A 378 -17.96 -1.06 -11.45
CA LYS A 378 -19.32 -0.86 -10.91
C LYS A 378 -19.27 -0.75 -9.39
N LEU A 379 -20.15 0.08 -8.84
CA LEU A 379 -20.28 0.24 -7.40
C LEU A 379 -21.32 -0.75 -6.87
N TYR A 380 -20.95 -1.54 -5.87
CA TYR A 380 -21.85 -2.44 -5.18
C TYR A 380 -22.15 -1.91 -3.79
N VAL A 381 -23.41 -1.96 -3.38
CA VAL A 381 -23.86 -1.59 -2.04
C VAL A 381 -24.67 -2.75 -1.46
N VAL A 382 -24.31 -3.19 -0.25
CA VAL A 382 -24.93 -4.35 0.41
C VAL A 382 -25.42 -4.00 1.81
N GLY A 383 -26.53 -4.62 2.19
CA GLY A 383 -27.09 -4.53 3.53
C GLY A 383 -27.38 -3.09 3.98
N GLY A 384 -27.25 -2.86 5.28
CA GLY A 384 -27.60 -1.59 5.92
C GLY A 384 -28.92 -1.66 6.67
N PHE A 385 -29.46 -0.50 7.00
CA PHE A 385 -30.70 -0.31 7.74
C PHE A 385 -31.56 0.73 7.03
N ASN A 386 -32.78 0.35 6.66
CA ASN A 386 -33.73 1.25 6.01
C ASN A 386 -34.54 2.09 7.02
N GLY A 387 -34.29 1.91 8.33
CA GLY A 387 -35.03 2.59 9.39
C GLY A 387 -36.12 1.77 10.05
N GLU A 388 -36.53 0.67 9.42
CA GLU A 388 -37.43 -0.32 9.98
C GLU A 388 -36.72 -1.64 10.25
N SER A 389 -35.93 -2.14 9.29
CA SER A 389 -35.26 -3.43 9.36
C SER A 389 -33.85 -3.45 8.78
N CYS A 390 -33.05 -4.42 9.21
CA CYS A 390 -31.74 -4.67 8.59
C CYS A 390 -31.92 -5.33 7.22
N LEU A 391 -31.15 -4.87 6.24
CA LEU A 391 -31.26 -5.32 4.87
C LEU A 391 -30.30 -6.48 4.59
N ASN A 392 -30.74 -7.44 3.76
CA ASN A 392 -29.88 -8.42 3.10
C ASN A 392 -29.74 -8.17 1.58
N SER A 393 -30.38 -7.10 1.08
CA SER A 393 -30.40 -6.76 -0.33
C SER A 393 -29.04 -6.26 -0.82
N THR A 394 -28.74 -6.59 -2.07
CA THR A 394 -27.54 -6.14 -2.79
C THR A 394 -27.98 -5.33 -3.99
N GLU A 395 -27.42 -4.13 -4.13
CA GLU A 395 -27.64 -3.27 -5.29
C GLU A 395 -26.31 -3.00 -5.99
N ARG A 396 -26.37 -2.82 -7.31
CA ARG A 396 -25.21 -2.46 -8.12
C ARG A 396 -25.54 -1.26 -8.99
N TYR A 397 -24.69 -0.26 -8.92
CA TYR A 397 -24.73 0.93 -9.76
C TYR A 397 -23.77 0.81 -10.94
N ASP A 398 -24.27 1.12 -12.12
CA ASP A 398 -23.50 1.25 -13.34
C ASP A 398 -23.30 2.74 -13.67
N PRO A 399 -22.08 3.28 -13.54
CA PRO A 399 -21.82 4.70 -13.79
C PRO A 399 -21.94 5.10 -15.27
N VAL A 400 -21.93 4.14 -16.20
CA VAL A 400 -22.06 4.43 -17.64
C VAL A 400 -23.52 4.69 -18.00
N THR A 401 -24.44 3.91 -17.42
CA THR A 401 -25.87 4.03 -17.68
C THR A 401 -26.62 4.87 -16.65
N ASP A 402 -25.96 5.25 -15.55
CA ASP A 402 -26.58 5.91 -14.39
C ASP A 402 -27.79 5.14 -13.86
N GLN A 403 -27.62 3.84 -13.63
CA GLN A 403 -28.71 2.97 -13.17
C GLN A 403 -28.29 2.02 -12.06
N TRP A 404 -29.21 1.79 -11.13
CA TRP A 404 -29.12 0.75 -10.10
C TRP A 404 -29.86 -0.52 -10.53
N SER A 405 -29.30 -1.66 -10.17
CA SER A 405 -29.92 -2.98 -10.38
C SER A 405 -29.89 -3.79 -9.10
N LEU A 406 -30.99 -4.48 -8.78
CA LEU A 406 -31.01 -5.49 -7.73
C LEU A 406 -30.22 -6.72 -8.17
N LEU A 407 -29.49 -7.28 -7.21
CA LEU A 407 -28.76 -8.55 -7.35
C LEU A 407 -29.27 -9.56 -6.31
N PRO A 408 -28.86 -10.83 -6.43
CA PRO A 408 -29.19 -11.84 -5.42
C PRO A 408 -28.84 -11.36 -4.01
N THR A 409 -29.78 -11.61 -3.09
CA THR A 409 -29.67 -11.18 -1.70
C THR A 409 -28.66 -12.05 -0.94
N MET A 410 -28.03 -11.47 0.09
CA MET A 410 -27.27 -12.24 1.07
C MET A 410 -28.18 -13.23 1.81
N ASN A 411 -27.61 -14.30 2.38
CA ASN A 411 -28.41 -15.25 3.16
C ASN A 411 -28.95 -14.63 4.44
N HIS A 412 -28.28 -13.59 4.94
CA HIS A 412 -28.56 -12.99 6.23
C HIS A 412 -28.57 -11.46 6.15
N PRO A 413 -29.52 -10.76 6.80
CA PRO A 413 -29.50 -9.30 6.91
C PRO A 413 -28.37 -8.81 7.80
N ARG A 414 -27.82 -7.62 7.47
CA ARG A 414 -26.63 -7.06 8.11
C ARG A 414 -26.66 -5.53 8.05
N SER A 415 -26.65 -4.85 9.20
CA SER A 415 -26.32 -3.42 9.33
C SER A 415 -24.97 -3.21 10.02
N GLY A 416 -24.28 -2.12 9.73
CA GLY A 416 -22.92 -1.85 10.20
C GLY A 416 -21.92 -2.87 9.68
N THR A 417 -22.13 -3.35 8.45
CA THR A 417 -21.36 -4.42 7.80
C THR A 417 -20.20 -3.85 6.99
N GLY A 418 -19.12 -4.61 6.89
CA GLY A 418 -18.02 -4.32 5.98
C GLY A 418 -18.22 -5.02 4.64
N LEU A 419 -17.91 -4.34 3.54
CA LEU A 419 -17.83 -4.94 2.20
C LEU A 419 -16.44 -4.72 1.61
N ALA A 420 -15.84 -5.78 1.08
CA ALA A 420 -14.55 -5.74 0.39
C ALA A 420 -14.65 -6.40 -0.98
N ALA A 421 -14.00 -5.84 -1.99
CA ALA A 421 -13.76 -6.50 -3.27
C ALA A 421 -12.34 -7.10 -3.27
N VAL A 422 -12.25 -8.42 -3.38
CA VAL A 422 -10.97 -9.14 -3.34
C VAL A 422 -11.04 -10.38 -4.23
N ASN A 423 -9.98 -10.66 -4.98
CA ASN A 423 -9.91 -11.81 -5.91
C ASN A 423 -11.14 -11.93 -6.83
N ASN A 424 -11.58 -10.81 -7.40
CA ASN A 424 -12.78 -10.69 -8.27
C ASN A 424 -14.11 -11.13 -7.63
N MET A 425 -14.18 -11.16 -6.30
CA MET A 425 -15.38 -11.47 -5.52
C MET A 425 -15.68 -10.32 -4.55
N LEU A 426 -16.92 -10.23 -4.09
CA LEU A 426 -17.27 -9.38 -2.95
C LEU A 426 -17.32 -10.22 -1.68
N VAL A 427 -16.90 -9.65 -0.56
CA VAL A 427 -16.94 -10.30 0.75
C VAL A 427 -17.64 -9.36 1.74
N ALA A 428 -18.84 -9.74 2.18
CA ALA A 428 -19.64 -9.03 3.17
C ALA A 428 -19.42 -9.66 4.55
N ILE A 429 -19.05 -8.87 5.55
CA ILE A 429 -18.54 -9.38 6.82
C ILE A 429 -19.29 -8.77 7.99
N GLY A 430 -19.52 -9.58 9.03
CA GLY A 430 -20.06 -9.13 10.31
C GLY A 430 -21.41 -8.41 10.18
N GLY A 431 -21.57 -7.39 11.00
CA GLY A 431 -22.78 -6.58 11.09
C GLY A 431 -23.74 -7.04 12.18
N TYR A 432 -24.81 -6.27 12.37
CA TYR A 432 -25.92 -6.54 13.27
C TYR A 432 -27.12 -7.06 12.49
N ASP A 433 -27.79 -8.05 13.08
CA ASP A 433 -29.07 -8.57 12.64
C ASP A 433 -30.13 -8.23 13.68
N ASP A 434 -31.15 -7.51 13.23
CA ASP A 434 -32.32 -7.16 14.02
C ASP A 434 -33.25 -8.36 14.27
N VAL A 435 -33.33 -9.32 13.34
CA VAL A 435 -34.17 -10.51 13.48
C VAL A 435 -33.63 -11.41 14.58
N SER A 436 -32.33 -11.74 14.54
CA SER A 436 -31.68 -12.53 15.60
C SER A 436 -31.27 -11.70 16.81
N GLN A 437 -31.40 -10.37 16.74
CA GLN A 437 -30.90 -9.39 17.72
C GLN A 437 -29.44 -9.60 18.13
N THR A 438 -28.62 -10.12 17.22
CA THR A 438 -27.21 -10.44 17.50
C THR A 438 -26.27 -9.86 16.45
N ARG A 439 -25.03 -9.62 16.88
CA ARG A 439 -23.93 -9.28 15.96
C ARG A 439 -23.35 -10.56 15.40
N ARG A 440 -22.95 -10.53 14.13
CA ARG A 440 -22.50 -11.71 13.41
C ARG A 440 -20.98 -11.86 13.44
N LYS A 441 -20.55 -13.11 13.57
CA LYS A 441 -19.18 -13.55 13.27
C LYS A 441 -19.02 -14.03 11.82
N CYS A 442 -20.11 -14.46 11.20
CA CYS A 442 -20.09 -14.98 9.84
C CYS A 442 -19.94 -13.85 8.82
N GLY A 443 -19.21 -14.15 7.74
CA GLY A 443 -19.25 -13.39 6.51
C GLY A 443 -19.81 -14.25 5.36
N GLU A 444 -20.02 -13.61 4.23
CA GLU A 444 -20.47 -14.25 3.00
C GLU A 444 -19.69 -13.65 1.84
N LYS A 445 -19.42 -14.45 0.81
CA LYS A 445 -18.82 -13.96 -0.43
C LYS A 445 -19.78 -14.12 -1.60
N TYR A 446 -19.80 -13.11 -2.46
CA TYR A 446 -20.53 -13.09 -3.71
C TYR A 446 -19.57 -13.35 -4.86
N ASP A 447 -19.91 -14.33 -5.68
CA ASP A 447 -19.23 -14.59 -6.94
C ASP A 447 -20.08 -14.03 -8.10
N PRO A 448 -19.63 -12.97 -8.79
CA PRO A 448 -20.34 -12.39 -9.93
C PRO A 448 -20.54 -13.34 -11.11
N ARG A 449 -19.75 -14.42 -11.24
CA ARG A 449 -19.87 -15.39 -12.33
C ARG A 449 -21.02 -16.36 -12.08
N THR A 450 -21.22 -16.75 -10.82
CA THR A 450 -22.27 -17.71 -10.42
C THR A 450 -23.51 -17.02 -9.87
N HIS A 451 -23.44 -15.71 -9.60
CA HIS A 451 -24.49 -14.91 -8.99
C HIS A 451 -24.98 -15.49 -7.66
N LYS A 452 -24.06 -16.01 -6.83
CA LYS A 452 -24.40 -16.64 -5.54
C LYS A 452 -23.60 -16.08 -4.39
N TRP A 453 -24.28 -15.91 -3.27
CA TRP A 453 -23.67 -15.69 -1.96
C TRP A 453 -23.38 -17.03 -1.29
N THR A 454 -22.16 -17.19 -0.79
CA THR A 454 -21.71 -18.39 -0.08
C THR A 454 -21.07 -18.00 1.24
N LEU A 455 -21.35 -18.75 2.32
CA LEU A 455 -20.77 -18.48 3.63
C LEU A 455 -19.25 -18.65 3.61
N ILE A 456 -18.54 -17.76 4.28
CA ILE A 456 -17.11 -17.93 4.60
C ILE A 456 -16.95 -18.32 6.07
N SER A 457 -15.74 -18.72 6.46
CA SER A 457 -15.44 -19.02 7.86
C SER A 457 -15.68 -17.79 8.75
N THR A 458 -15.99 -18.06 10.01
CA THR A 458 -16.39 -17.03 10.97
C THR A 458 -15.17 -16.37 11.61
N MET A 459 -15.26 -15.05 11.84
CA MET A 459 -14.34 -14.31 12.70
C MET A 459 -14.33 -14.88 14.13
N LYS A 460 -13.28 -14.56 14.90
CA LYS A 460 -13.20 -14.89 16.32
C LYS A 460 -14.20 -14.08 17.13
N GLU A 461 -14.29 -12.78 16.87
CA GLU A 461 -15.19 -11.85 17.56
C GLU A 461 -16.31 -11.32 16.65
N ALA A 462 -17.52 -11.22 17.21
CA ALA A 462 -18.65 -10.62 16.49
C ALA A 462 -18.53 -9.10 16.54
N ARG A 463 -18.74 -8.42 15.42
CA ARG A 463 -18.55 -6.97 15.32
C ARG A 463 -19.53 -6.32 14.34
N SER A 464 -19.95 -5.10 14.66
CA SER A 464 -20.63 -4.17 13.75
C SER A 464 -19.94 -2.80 13.81
N ASN A 465 -20.17 -1.93 12.81
CA ASN A 465 -19.59 -0.58 12.73
C ASN A 465 -18.06 -0.60 12.84
N PHE A 466 -17.42 -1.54 12.16
CA PHE A 466 -15.96 -1.65 12.04
C PHE A 466 -15.53 -1.15 10.66
N ALA A 467 -14.25 -0.81 10.50
CA ALA A 467 -13.71 -0.49 9.19
C ALA A 467 -13.23 -1.76 8.48
N THR A 468 -13.35 -1.79 7.15
CA THR A 468 -12.90 -2.91 6.31
C THR A 468 -12.00 -2.41 5.21
N VAL A 469 -10.85 -3.07 5.00
CA VAL A 469 -9.91 -2.74 3.91
C VAL A 469 -9.35 -4.02 3.30
N VAL A 470 -8.88 -3.92 2.05
CA VAL A 470 -8.11 -4.99 1.40
C VAL A 470 -6.66 -4.59 1.36
N LEU A 471 -5.80 -5.39 1.98
CA LEU A 471 -4.35 -5.17 2.05
C LEU A 471 -3.64 -6.46 1.63
N GLU A 472 -2.79 -6.36 0.61
CA GLU A 472 -1.98 -7.47 0.09
C GLU A 472 -2.77 -8.75 -0.27
N GLY A 473 -4.02 -8.58 -0.70
CA GLY A 473 -4.92 -9.68 -1.11
C GLY A 473 -5.76 -10.27 0.03
N SER A 474 -5.61 -9.76 1.25
CA SER A 474 -6.37 -10.19 2.43
C SER A 474 -7.34 -9.12 2.90
N VAL A 475 -8.48 -9.53 3.47
CA VAL A 475 -9.50 -8.60 3.99
C VAL A 475 -9.26 -8.37 5.47
N TYR A 476 -9.07 -7.11 5.87
CA TYR A 476 -8.87 -6.73 7.26
C TYR A 476 -10.15 -6.11 7.83
N VAL A 477 -10.53 -6.53 9.03
CA VAL A 477 -11.62 -5.92 9.81
C VAL A 477 -11.03 -5.26 11.05
N ILE A 478 -11.30 -3.97 11.21
CA ILE A 478 -10.56 -3.10 12.12
C ILE A 478 -11.53 -2.48 13.14
N GLY A 479 -11.35 -2.78 14.42
CA GLY A 479 -12.18 -2.29 15.50
C GLY A 479 -13.64 -2.77 15.39
N GLY A 480 -14.57 -1.90 15.81
CA GLY A 480 -16.01 -2.17 15.80
C GLY A 480 -16.63 -2.12 17.19
N PHE A 481 -17.87 -2.60 17.26
CA PHE A 481 -18.64 -2.75 18.49
C PHE A 481 -19.14 -4.18 18.60
N ASN A 482 -18.86 -4.84 19.71
CA ASN A 482 -19.25 -6.25 19.94
C ASN A 482 -20.62 -6.42 20.61
N GLY A 483 -21.30 -5.32 20.92
CA GLY A 483 -22.58 -5.31 21.64
C GLY A 483 -22.50 -4.83 23.07
N GLN A 484 -21.29 -4.78 23.63
CA GLN A 484 -21.02 -4.26 24.97
C GLN A 484 -20.02 -3.10 24.91
N ASN A 485 -18.90 -3.30 24.21
CA ASN A 485 -17.79 -2.36 24.18
C ASN A 485 -17.30 -2.09 22.75
N THR A 486 -16.69 -0.93 22.58
CA THR A 486 -15.86 -0.65 21.40
C THR A 486 -14.61 -1.54 21.40
N MET A 487 -14.16 -1.93 20.22
CA MET A 487 -13.10 -2.93 20.05
C MET A 487 -11.82 -2.29 19.52
N SER A 488 -10.68 -2.80 19.96
CA SER A 488 -9.37 -2.53 19.36
C SER A 488 -8.87 -3.69 18.49
N SER A 489 -9.49 -4.87 18.59
CA SER A 489 -9.03 -6.06 17.87
C SER A 489 -9.16 -5.89 16.36
N VAL A 490 -8.16 -6.43 15.66
CA VAL A 490 -8.08 -6.45 14.21
C VAL A 490 -7.89 -7.89 13.79
N GLU A 491 -8.68 -8.33 12.81
CA GLU A 491 -8.57 -9.67 12.25
C GLU A 491 -8.38 -9.54 10.73
N LYS A 492 -7.57 -10.41 10.13
CA LYS A 492 -7.44 -10.53 8.67
C LYS A 492 -8.00 -11.87 8.20
N TYR A 493 -8.66 -11.85 7.05
CA TYR A 493 -9.14 -13.04 6.35
C TYR A 493 -8.31 -13.26 5.10
N ASP A 494 -7.65 -14.41 5.04
CA ASP A 494 -6.90 -14.83 3.87
C ASP A 494 -7.80 -15.70 2.98
N MET A 495 -7.95 -15.28 1.73
CA MET A 495 -8.86 -15.92 0.76
C MET A 495 -8.37 -17.30 0.30
N GLU A 496 -7.07 -17.57 0.38
CA GLU A 496 -6.44 -18.81 -0.09
C GLU A 496 -6.56 -19.91 0.97
N THR A 497 -6.11 -19.60 2.19
CA THR A 497 -6.17 -20.49 3.36
C THR A 497 -7.58 -20.58 3.94
N LYS A 498 -8.45 -19.61 3.65
CA LYS A 498 -9.83 -19.47 4.15
C LYS A 498 -9.90 -19.37 5.68
N ARG A 499 -8.89 -18.75 6.28
CA ARG A 499 -8.76 -18.61 7.74
C ARG A 499 -8.73 -17.15 8.16
N TRP A 500 -9.24 -16.94 9.37
CA TRP A 500 -9.10 -15.69 10.09
C TRP A 500 -7.88 -15.76 10.99
N GLU A 501 -7.10 -14.69 11.01
CA GLU A 501 -5.93 -14.53 11.87
C GLU A 501 -6.04 -13.19 12.61
N GLU A 502 -5.75 -13.20 13.92
CA GLU A 502 -5.60 -11.96 14.68
C GLU A 502 -4.28 -11.30 14.29
N VAL A 503 -4.31 -9.98 14.18
CA VAL A 503 -3.14 -9.14 13.87
C VAL A 503 -3.03 -8.02 14.89
N GLY A 504 -2.00 -7.19 14.77
CA GLY A 504 -1.75 -6.04 15.62
C GLY A 504 -3.02 -5.22 15.90
N VAL A 505 -3.30 -5.00 17.18
CA VAL A 505 -4.49 -4.29 17.67
C VAL A 505 -4.32 -2.77 17.59
N LEU A 506 -5.43 -2.05 17.42
CA LEU A 506 -5.45 -0.59 17.51
C LEU A 506 -4.94 -0.12 18.89
N ASN A 507 -4.31 1.06 18.95
CA ASN A 507 -3.94 1.65 20.24
C ASN A 507 -5.17 2.13 21.03
N PHE A 508 -6.32 2.29 20.36
CA PHE A 508 -7.56 2.76 20.96
C PHE A 508 -8.75 1.88 20.56
N HIS A 509 -9.66 1.67 21.51
CA HIS A 509 -10.92 0.97 21.25
C HIS A 509 -11.87 1.88 20.47
N ARG A 510 -12.30 1.46 19.27
CA ARG A 510 -13.09 2.31 18.36
C ARG A 510 -14.16 1.56 17.59
N SER A 511 -15.31 2.20 17.42
CA SER A 511 -16.34 1.81 16.43
C SER A 511 -16.69 2.99 15.52
N GLY A 512 -17.39 2.78 14.42
CA GLY A 512 -17.77 3.84 13.49
C GLY A 512 -16.58 4.62 12.91
N LEU A 513 -15.39 4.06 12.95
CA LEU A 513 -14.19 4.60 12.33
C LEU A 513 -14.19 4.28 10.83
N GLY A 514 -13.48 5.08 10.04
CA GLY A 514 -13.15 4.72 8.68
C GLY A 514 -11.70 4.27 8.56
N ALA A 515 -11.42 3.38 7.61
CA ALA A 515 -10.06 3.01 7.27
C ALA A 515 -9.89 2.93 5.75
N CYS A 516 -8.66 3.13 5.30
CA CYS A 516 -8.32 3.07 3.89
C CYS A 516 -6.87 2.62 3.69
N VAL A 517 -6.56 2.16 2.49
CA VAL A 517 -5.20 1.79 2.09
C VAL A 517 -4.63 2.86 1.18
N VAL A 518 -3.37 3.23 1.39
CA VAL A 518 -2.60 4.08 0.47
C VAL A 518 -1.34 3.32 0.07
N VAL A 519 -1.04 3.30 -1.23
CA VAL A 519 0.04 2.52 -1.83
C VAL A 519 1.10 3.44 -2.42
N GLY A 520 2.38 3.05 -2.33
CA GLY A 520 3.48 3.70 -3.03
C GLY A 520 3.88 5.07 -2.48
N LEU A 521 3.63 5.34 -1.20
CA LEU A 521 4.05 6.60 -0.56
C LEU A 521 5.58 6.68 -0.45
N GLY A 522 6.20 7.67 -1.10
CA GLY A 522 7.65 7.89 -1.01
C GLY A 522 8.14 8.19 0.41
N ASN A 523 7.26 8.69 1.28
CA ASN A 523 7.51 8.94 2.70
C ASN A 523 6.87 7.89 3.63
N ALA A 524 6.50 6.70 3.14
CA ALA A 524 5.84 5.63 3.92
C ALA A 524 6.57 5.34 5.24
N ALA A 525 7.91 5.36 5.22
CA ALA A 525 8.74 5.15 6.40
C ALA A 525 8.39 6.07 7.58
N GLU A 526 7.81 7.25 7.35
CA GLU A 526 7.48 8.19 8.43
C GLU A 526 6.21 7.82 9.22
N PHE A 527 5.43 6.87 8.71
CA PHE A 527 4.19 6.35 9.32
C PHE A 527 4.37 4.98 9.99
N THR A 528 5.59 4.44 9.95
CA THR A 528 5.88 3.04 10.28
C THR A 528 6.85 2.92 11.46
N TYR A 529 7.20 1.68 11.80
CA TYR A 529 8.22 1.38 12.80
C TYR A 529 9.52 2.18 12.57
N THR A 530 9.94 2.26 11.30
CA THR A 530 11.15 2.97 10.88
C THR A 530 11.09 4.47 11.20
N GLY A 531 9.92 5.09 11.10
CA GLY A 531 9.74 6.52 11.37
C GLY A 531 9.81 6.82 12.86
N LYS A 532 9.16 5.97 13.67
CA LYS A 532 9.09 6.11 15.13
C LYS A 532 10.42 5.79 15.81
N TYR A 533 11.09 4.70 15.40
CA TYR A 533 12.28 4.20 16.09
C TYR A 533 13.59 4.37 15.30
N GLY A 534 13.53 4.49 13.97
CA GLY A 534 14.72 4.60 13.11
C GLY A 534 15.44 5.95 13.17
N LYS A 535 14.75 7.05 13.49
CA LYS A 535 15.36 8.40 13.57
C LYS A 535 16.37 8.57 14.71
N ARG A 536 16.42 7.67 15.71
CA ARG A 536 17.43 7.70 16.79
C ARG A 536 18.87 7.53 16.31
N ASN A 537 19.11 7.08 15.07
CA ASN A 537 20.46 6.80 14.53
C ASN A 537 20.88 7.61 13.28
N ARG A 538 20.03 8.50 12.73
CA ARG A 538 20.37 9.24 11.50
C ARG A 538 21.40 10.37 11.66
N ARG A 539 21.76 10.77 12.88
CA ARG A 539 22.78 11.82 13.14
C ARG A 539 24.21 11.47 12.68
N ARG A 540 24.48 10.27 12.14
CA ARG A 540 25.83 9.86 11.70
C ARG A 540 26.03 9.73 10.18
N HIS A 541 24.99 9.73 9.35
CA HIS A 541 25.13 9.48 7.90
C HIS A 541 24.95 10.72 7.00
N SER A 542 24.54 11.88 7.54
CA SER A 542 24.41 13.12 6.76
C SER A 542 25.74 13.80 6.38
N ASN A 543 26.89 13.28 6.84
CA ASN A 543 28.20 13.87 6.56
C ASN A 543 28.89 13.29 5.32
N ILE A 544 28.29 12.30 4.63
CA ILE A 544 28.93 11.64 3.47
C ILE A 544 28.45 12.25 2.15
N THR A 545 27.23 12.78 2.06
CA THR A 545 26.70 13.40 0.84
C THR A 545 27.14 14.85 0.59
N HIS A 546 27.72 15.54 1.58
CA HIS A 546 28.22 16.92 1.40
C HIS A 546 29.68 17.02 0.92
N ARG A 547 30.42 15.91 0.80
CA ARG A 547 31.84 15.96 0.38
C ARG A 547 32.08 15.88 -1.14
N ASN A 548 31.11 15.44 -1.93
CA ASN A 548 31.30 15.26 -3.38
C ASN A 548 30.86 16.45 -4.25
N THR A 549 30.25 17.49 -3.67
CA THR A 549 29.91 18.74 -4.38
C THR A 549 30.98 19.82 -4.26
N TRP A 550 32.00 19.64 -3.41
CA TRP A 550 33.02 20.67 -3.15
C TRP A 550 34.35 20.50 -3.91
N MET A 551 34.54 19.41 -4.67
CA MET A 551 35.76 19.21 -5.49
C MET A 551 35.61 19.51 -6.98
N ARG A 552 34.42 19.91 -7.47
CA ARG A 552 34.19 20.18 -8.90
C ARG A 552 34.44 21.63 -9.36
N ASN A 553 34.81 22.54 -8.46
CA ASN A 553 35.04 23.97 -8.78
C ASN A 553 36.51 24.43 -8.75
N ARG A 554 37.49 23.53 -8.88
CA ARG A 554 38.90 23.92 -9.12
C ARG A 554 39.54 23.01 -10.16
N ARG A 555 39.10 23.15 -11.41
CA ARG A 555 39.82 22.82 -12.65
C ARG A 555 38.94 23.24 -13.84
N LYS A 556 38.86 24.56 -14.04
CA LYS A 556 38.64 25.21 -15.33
C LYS A 556 39.54 26.44 -15.37
#